data_AF-A0A950M6R1-F1
#
_entry.id   AF-A0A950M6R1-F1
#
_cell.length_a   1.000
_cell.length_b   1.000
_cell.length_c   1.000
_cell.angle_alpha   90.00
_cell.angle_beta   90.00
_cell.angle_gamma   90.00
#
_symmetry.space_group_name_H-M   'P 1'
#
loop_
_entity.id
_entity.type
_entity.pdbx_description
1 polymer ?
#
loop_
_entity_poly.entity_id
_entity_poly.type
_entity_poly.pdbx_seq_one_letter_code
_entity_poly.pdbx_strand_id
1 'polypeptide(L)'
;MKAQVVTLFAVLALAAMSAQADPGMDLAQKKNCLACHAVDHKVVGPAYKDVAAKYAGDKDAVNKLSAKIIKGGSGVWGTMVMPPNPVTEAEAKQLAQWVLSQK
;
A
#
# COMPACT_ATOMS: atom_id res chain seq x y z
N MET A 1 -43.40 20.82 27.17
CA MET A 1 -42.52 22.02 27.17
C MET A 1 -41.48 21.78 28.25
N LYS A 2 -40.21 21.60 27.86
CA LYS A 2 -39.11 22.55 28.13
C LYS A 2 -38.87 22.73 29.65
N ALA A 3 -37.72 22.46 30.25
CA ALA A 3 -36.37 22.24 29.75
C ALA A 3 -35.46 21.87 30.94
N GLN A 4 -34.53 20.94 30.68
CA GLN A 4 -33.10 21.12 30.93
C GLN A 4 -32.65 21.54 32.35
N VAL A 5 -32.43 20.56 33.23
CA VAL A 5 -31.36 20.61 34.25
C VAL A 5 -30.75 19.22 34.39
N VAL A 6 -29.85 18.85 33.49
CA VAL A 6 -28.88 17.77 33.75
C VAL A 6 -27.51 18.30 33.35
N THR A 7 -26.94 18.96 34.35
CA THR A 7 -25.54 19.09 34.70
C THR A 7 -24.61 18.13 33.95
N LEU A 8 -23.89 18.68 32.99
CA LEU A 8 -22.43 18.61 32.86
C LEU A 8 -21.78 17.27 33.29
N PHE A 9 -21.82 16.25 32.42
CA PHE A 9 -20.82 15.18 32.47
C PHE A 9 -20.42 14.73 31.05
N ALA A 10 -19.12 14.87 30.81
CA ALA A 10 -18.29 14.09 29.89
C ALA A 10 -18.60 14.14 28.39
N VAL A 11 -18.08 15.16 27.69
CA VAL A 11 -17.69 14.99 26.28
C VAL A 11 -16.38 15.72 26.01
N LEU A 12 -15.26 15.11 26.41
CA LEU A 12 -13.93 15.44 25.88
C LEU A 12 -13.08 14.16 25.87
N ALA A 13 -13.49 13.21 25.04
CA ALA A 13 -12.58 12.22 24.49
C ALA A 13 -12.42 12.56 23.00
N LEU A 14 -11.62 13.60 22.72
CA LEU A 14 -10.99 13.71 21.40
C LEU A 14 -10.01 12.54 21.34
N ALA A 15 -10.47 11.45 20.72
CA ALA A 15 -9.60 10.36 20.33
C ALA A 15 -8.49 10.98 19.47
N ALA A 16 -7.26 10.95 19.99
CA ALA A 16 -6.09 11.09 19.17
C ALA A 16 -6.10 9.91 18.20
N MET A 17 -6.69 10.10 17.01
CA MET A 17 -6.38 9.27 15.86
C MET A 17 -4.95 9.60 15.48
N SER A 18 -4.02 8.92 16.15
CA SER A 18 -2.65 8.76 15.68
C SER A 18 -2.75 8.35 14.22
N ALA A 19 -2.18 9.14 13.31
CA ALA A 19 -1.92 8.63 11.98
C ALA A 19 -0.97 7.44 12.17
N GLN A 20 -1.50 6.22 12.02
CA GLN A 20 -0.68 5.01 12.05
C GLN A 20 0.41 5.21 10.99
N ALA A 21 1.68 5.20 11.42
CA ALA A 21 2.78 5.15 10.48
C ALA A 21 2.56 3.94 9.56
N ASP A 22 2.65 4.14 8.25
CA ASP A 22 2.66 3.07 7.26
C ASP A 22 4.07 3.00 6.65
N PRO A 23 4.99 2.22 7.24
CA PRO A 23 6.37 2.13 6.76
C PRO A 23 6.48 1.62 5.32
N GLY A 24 5.46 0.93 4.82
CA GLY A 24 5.43 0.47 3.43
C GLY A 24 5.11 1.61 2.48
N MET A 25 4.14 2.45 2.84
CA MET A 25 3.81 3.69 2.12
C MET A 25 5.01 4.64 2.06
N ASP A 26 5.68 4.85 3.19
CA ASP A 26 6.86 5.72 3.28
C ASP A 26 8.01 5.19 2.41
N LEU A 27 8.25 3.87 2.43
CA LEU A 27 9.26 3.27 1.58
C LEU A 27 8.90 3.37 0.10
N ALA A 28 7.63 3.15 -0.26
CA ALA A 28 7.15 3.28 -1.63
C ALA A 28 7.29 4.72 -2.16
N GLN A 29 7.05 5.73 -1.33
CA GLN A 29 7.33 7.13 -1.65
C GLN A 29 8.82 7.37 -1.84
N LYS A 30 9.64 6.94 -0.87
CA LYS A 30 11.11 7.12 -0.91
C LYS A 30 11.76 6.44 -2.12
N LYS A 31 11.21 5.32 -2.58
CA LYS A 31 11.66 4.57 -3.77
C LYS A 31 10.92 4.99 -5.04
N ASN A 32 10.14 6.06 -4.99
CA ASN A 32 9.43 6.66 -6.12
C ASN A 32 8.46 5.71 -6.85
N CYS A 33 7.93 4.72 -6.14
CA CYS A 33 7.01 3.74 -6.74
C CYS A 33 5.68 4.40 -7.17
N LEU A 34 5.29 5.49 -6.48
CA LEU A 34 4.05 6.21 -6.76
C LEU A 34 4.05 7.05 -8.04
N ALA A 35 5.21 7.21 -8.69
CA ALA A 35 5.26 7.83 -10.00
C ALA A 35 4.57 6.98 -11.08
N CYS A 36 4.47 5.67 -10.86
CA CYS A 36 3.93 4.72 -11.83
C CYS A 36 2.76 3.89 -11.29
N HIS A 37 2.53 3.89 -9.99
CA HIS A 37 1.49 3.10 -9.32
C HIS A 37 0.70 3.97 -8.34
N ALA A 38 -0.56 3.63 -8.12
CA ALA A 38 -1.33 4.16 -7.01
C ALA A 38 -1.95 3.00 -6.22
N VAL A 39 -2.47 3.31 -5.03
CA VAL A 39 -3.10 2.29 -4.18
C VAL A 39 -4.35 1.73 -4.85
N ASP A 40 -5.21 2.60 -5.38
CA ASP A 40 -6.60 2.30 -5.72
C ASP A 40 -6.97 2.50 -7.20
N HIS A 41 -6.06 3.05 -8.01
CA HIS A 41 -6.28 3.24 -9.43
C HIS A 41 -5.02 2.99 -10.26
N LYS A 42 -5.22 2.72 -11.54
CA LYS A 42 -4.13 2.53 -12.50
C LYS A 42 -3.50 3.88 -12.86
N VAL A 43 -2.16 3.94 -12.87
CA VAL A 43 -1.40 5.10 -13.36
C VAL A 43 -0.67 4.70 -14.64
N VAL A 44 0.51 4.11 -14.51
CA VAL A 44 1.26 3.45 -15.58
C VAL A 44 1.18 1.94 -15.38
N GLY A 45 1.53 1.50 -14.18
CA GLY A 45 1.32 0.17 -13.66
C GLY A 45 -0.07 0.00 -13.02
N PRO A 46 -0.42 -1.25 -12.65
CA PRO A 46 -1.69 -1.55 -11.97
C PRO A 46 -1.81 -0.86 -10.62
N ALA A 47 -3.05 -0.71 -10.13
CA ALA A 47 -3.31 -0.33 -8.75
C ALA A 47 -2.75 -1.39 -7.80
N TYR A 48 -2.24 -1.00 -6.62
CA TYR A 48 -1.76 -1.97 -5.63
C TYR A 48 -2.87 -2.90 -5.13
N LYS A 49 -4.11 -2.40 -5.02
CA LYS A 49 -5.28 -3.24 -4.72
C LYS A 49 -5.52 -4.34 -5.76
N ASP A 50 -5.34 -4.03 -7.05
CA ASP A 50 -5.46 -5.04 -8.10
C ASP A 50 -4.35 -6.10 -7.99
N VAL A 51 -3.12 -5.66 -7.68
CA VAL A 51 -2.00 -6.59 -7.43
C VAL A 51 -2.31 -7.48 -6.24
N ALA A 52 -2.76 -6.93 -5.12
CA ALA A 52 -3.15 -7.69 -3.94
C ALA A 52 -4.25 -8.71 -4.26
N ALA A 53 -5.30 -8.30 -4.99
CA ALA A 53 -6.39 -9.17 -5.39
C ALA A 53 -5.92 -10.31 -6.32
N LYS A 54 -5.09 -10.01 -7.32
CA LYS A 54 -4.59 -11.00 -8.28
C LYS A 54 -3.74 -12.08 -7.62
N TYR A 55 -2.93 -11.71 -6.62
CA TYR A 55 -2.01 -12.61 -5.91
C TYR A 55 -2.57 -13.11 -4.57
N ALA A 56 -3.85 -12.85 -4.27
CA ALA A 56 -4.49 -13.34 -3.06
C ALA A 56 -4.46 -14.88 -3.04
N GLY A 57 -3.95 -15.44 -1.94
CA GLY A 57 -3.84 -16.89 -1.74
C GLY A 57 -2.59 -17.54 -2.35
N ASP A 58 -1.77 -16.81 -3.11
CA ASP A 58 -0.49 -17.30 -3.62
C ASP A 58 0.58 -17.22 -2.52
N LYS A 59 0.99 -18.40 -2.00
CA LYS A 59 2.00 -18.51 -0.92
C LYS A 59 3.37 -17.97 -1.34
N ASP A 60 3.64 -17.89 -2.64
CA ASP A 60 4.90 -17.39 -3.19
C ASP A 60 4.81 -15.93 -3.66
N ALA A 61 3.67 -15.25 -3.45
CA ALA A 61 3.43 -13.90 -3.94
C ALA A 61 4.52 -12.90 -3.53
N VAL A 62 4.95 -12.94 -2.27
CA VAL A 62 6.01 -12.05 -1.77
C VAL A 62 7.30 -12.25 -2.56
N ASN A 63 7.72 -13.50 -2.80
CA ASN A 63 8.95 -13.79 -3.53
C ASN A 63 8.84 -13.38 -5.01
N LYS A 64 7.71 -13.70 -5.66
CA LYS A 64 7.44 -13.34 -7.06
C LYS A 64 7.45 -11.83 -7.27
N LEU A 65 6.74 -11.09 -6.42
CA LEU A 65 6.65 -9.64 -6.49
C LEU A 65 7.97 -8.97 -6.14
N SER A 66 8.69 -9.44 -5.11
CA SER A 66 10.02 -8.90 -4.76
C SER A 66 10.99 -9.05 -5.92
N ALA A 67 11.04 -10.23 -6.56
CA ALA A 67 11.88 -10.47 -7.72
C ALA A 67 11.51 -9.56 -8.90
N LYS A 68 10.21 -9.32 -9.12
CA LYS A 68 9.72 -8.38 -10.15
C LYS A 68 10.09 -6.94 -9.83
N ILE A 69 9.97 -6.49 -8.58
CA ILE A 69 10.35 -5.13 -8.16
C ILE A 69 11.83 -4.89 -8.45
N ILE A 70 12.70 -5.84 -8.10
CA ILE A 70 14.15 -5.74 -8.30
C ILE A 70 14.51 -5.77 -9.79
N LYS A 71 14.05 -6.80 -10.51
CA LYS A 71 14.50 -7.09 -11.89
C LYS A 71 13.70 -6.36 -12.96
N GLY A 72 12.57 -5.76 -12.60
CA GLY A 72 11.58 -5.30 -13.56
C GLY A 72 10.84 -6.45 -14.25
N GLY A 73 10.04 -6.11 -15.26
CA GLY A 73 9.37 -7.07 -16.12
C GLY A 73 8.18 -6.50 -16.88
N SER A 74 7.60 -7.32 -17.75
CA SER A 74 6.45 -6.98 -18.59
C SER A 74 5.50 -8.17 -18.75
N GLY A 75 4.36 -7.97 -19.42
CA GLY A 75 3.45 -9.03 -19.87
C GLY A 75 2.34 -9.43 -18.88
N VAL A 76 2.55 -9.26 -17.57
CA VAL A 76 1.55 -9.65 -16.55
C VAL A 76 0.32 -8.74 -16.54
N TRP A 77 0.53 -7.44 -16.81
CA TRP A 77 -0.48 -6.38 -16.72
C TRP A 77 -0.66 -5.62 -18.05
N GLY A 78 -0.16 -6.19 -19.14
CA GLY A 78 -0.14 -5.58 -20.47
C GLY A 78 1.27 -5.45 -21.05
N THR A 79 1.41 -4.59 -22.05
CA THR A 79 2.66 -4.39 -22.80
C THR A 79 3.65 -3.45 -22.11
N MET A 80 3.20 -2.69 -21.11
CA MET A 80 4.06 -1.78 -20.35
C MET A 80 5.14 -2.54 -19.58
N VAL A 81 6.35 -1.99 -19.61
CA VAL A 81 7.53 -2.55 -18.94
C VAL A 81 7.72 -1.80 -17.62
N MET A 82 7.79 -2.54 -16.52
CA MET A 82 8.31 -2.02 -15.26
C MET A 82 9.85 -2.13 -15.30
N PRO A 83 10.60 -1.03 -15.23
CA PRO A 83 12.06 -1.08 -15.21
C PRO A 83 12.57 -1.72 -13.90
N PRO A 84 13.82 -2.20 -13.87
CA PRO A 84 14.48 -2.60 -12.63
C PRO A 84 14.52 -1.44 -11.63
N ASN A 85 14.24 -1.70 -10.34
CA ASN A 85 14.26 -0.67 -9.31
C ASN A 85 15.50 -0.81 -8.41
N PRO A 86 16.16 0.30 -8.03
CA PRO A 86 17.33 0.29 -7.15
C PRO A 86 16.91 0.09 -5.67
N VAL A 87 16.48 -1.13 -5.35
CA VAL A 87 16.11 -1.55 -4.00
C VAL A 87 16.92 -2.76 -3.58
N THR A 88 17.18 -2.87 -2.28
CA THR A 88 17.74 -4.09 -1.69
C THR A 88 16.69 -5.21 -1.67
N GLU A 89 17.12 -6.45 -1.47
CA GLU A 89 16.18 -7.57 -1.31
C GLU A 89 15.23 -7.39 -0.12
N ALA A 90 15.72 -6.80 0.98
CA ALA A 90 14.92 -6.54 2.17
C ALA A 90 13.83 -5.50 1.88
N GLU A 91 14.20 -4.39 1.22
CA GLU A 91 13.25 -3.35 0.81
C GLU A 91 12.22 -3.90 -0.18
N ALA A 92 12.63 -4.73 -1.15
CA ALA A 92 11.72 -5.36 -2.10
C ALA A 92 10.70 -6.28 -1.43
N LYS A 93 11.13 -7.06 -0.44
CA LYS A 93 10.23 -7.91 0.36
C LYS A 93 9.25 -7.09 1.19
N GLN A 94 9.72 -6.02 1.83
CA GLN A 94 8.86 -5.11 2.59
C GLN A 94 7.80 -4.46 1.68
N LEU A 95 8.20 -3.96 0.51
CA LEU A 95 7.29 -3.39 -0.48
C LEU A 95 6.29 -4.43 -0.98
N ALA A 96 6.73 -5.65 -1.31
CA ALA A 96 5.84 -6.71 -1.78
C ALA A 96 4.79 -7.09 -0.72
N GLN A 97 5.21 -7.21 0.54
CA GLN A 97 4.29 -7.49 1.66
C GLN A 97 3.27 -6.36 1.84
N TRP A 98 3.72 -5.10 1.78
CA TRP A 98 2.84 -3.95 1.88
C TRP A 98 1.86 -3.85 0.70
N VAL A 99 2.31 -4.10 -0.54
CA VAL A 99 1.43 -4.14 -1.71
C VAL A 99 0.34 -5.20 -1.52
N LEU A 100 0.69 -6.39 -1.05
CA LEU A 100 -0.26 -7.48 -0.81
C LEU A 100 -1.24 -7.20 0.36
N SER A 101 -0.94 -6.23 1.24
CA SER A 101 -1.86 -5.81 2.29
C SER A 101 -2.87 -4.75 1.84
N GLN A 102 -2.72 -4.18 0.64
CA GLN A 102 -3.65 -3.17 0.10
C GLN A 102 -4.95 -3.86 -0.35
N LYS A 103 -5.98 -3.83 0.49
CA LYS A 103 -7.30 -4.40 0.21
C LYS A 103 -8.32 -3.32 -0.13
#